data_AF-A0A2H0ALW3-F1
#
_entry.id   AF-A0A2H0ALW3-F1
#
_cell.length_a   1.000
_cell.length_b   1.000
_cell.length_c   1.000
_cell.angle_alpha   90.00
_cell.angle_beta   90.00
_cell.angle_gamma   90.00
#
_symmetry.space_group_name_H-M   'P 1'
#
loop_
_entity.id
_entity.type
_entity.pdbx_description
1 polymer ?
#
loop_
_entity_poly.entity_id
_entity_poly.type
_entity_poly.pdbx_seq_one_letter_code
_entity_poly.pdbx_strand_id
1 'polypeptide(L)'
;MLEDEQKLVKKAKDGEVEAFGLLYDHYLPKIYRFVLLKVSHREEAEDLTHQAFLKAWENIDQYNFKGYSFGSWLYRIAKNITVDYYRSLRTEVSTEEISELSVESFPFGSLDQKIEWEGLVQGIRQLKEVEQDVLIMRFVEDLSPKEIAEVIGKSEGAVKVIQHRAVNNLKKVIEKTGEK
;
A
#
# COMPACT_ATOMS: atom_id res chain seq x y z
N MET A 1 2.22 3.52 15.76
CA MET A 1 2.88 4.82 15.53
C MET A 1 4.29 4.71 16.08
N LEU A 2 5.31 5.11 15.32
CA LEU A 2 6.69 5.07 15.78
C LEU A 2 6.90 6.08 16.93
N GLU A 3 7.52 5.64 18.02
CA GLU A 3 7.88 6.53 19.13
C GLU A 3 8.88 7.59 18.62
N ASP A 4 8.73 8.84 19.05
CA ASP A 4 9.56 9.96 18.58
C ASP A 4 9.52 10.26 17.06
N GLU A 5 8.51 9.78 16.30
CA GLU A 5 8.41 9.98 14.84
C GLU A 5 8.68 11.42 14.39
N GLN A 6 8.03 12.40 15.04
CA GLN A 6 8.19 13.82 14.67
C GLN A 6 9.61 14.33 14.89
N LYS A 7 10.31 13.82 15.90
CA LYS A 7 11.69 14.18 16.22
C LYS A 7 12.65 13.55 15.22
N LEU A 8 12.41 12.30 14.82
CA LEU A 8 13.17 11.63 13.74
C LEU A 8 13.00 12.38 12.42
N VAL A 9 11.77 12.76 12.07
CA VAL A 9 11.51 13.59 10.88
C VAL A 9 12.27 14.90 10.93
N LYS A 10 12.25 15.59 12.09
CA LYS A 10 12.96 16.87 12.23
C LYS A 10 14.47 16.69 12.01
N LYS A 11 15.08 15.71 12.66
CA LYS A 11 16.51 15.38 12.48
C LYS A 11 16.85 15.03 11.04
N ALA A 12 15.98 14.25 10.38
CA ALA A 12 16.18 13.87 8.99
C ALA A 12 16.15 15.08 8.04
N LYS A 13 15.25 16.06 8.28
CA LYS A 13 15.24 17.36 7.57
C LYS A 13 16.51 18.17 7.82
N ASP A 14 17.05 18.10 9.04
CA ASP A 14 18.30 18.77 9.42
C ASP A 14 19.55 18.05 8.83
N GLY A 15 19.37 16.99 8.05
CA GLY A 15 20.43 16.27 7.34
C GLY A 15 21.00 15.05 8.08
N GLU A 16 20.43 14.67 9.22
CA GLU A 16 20.84 13.46 9.96
C GLU A 16 20.34 12.20 9.23
N VAL A 17 21.21 11.57 8.43
CA VAL A 17 20.90 10.38 7.61
C VAL A 17 20.38 9.22 8.45
N GLU A 18 20.95 9.01 9.63
CA GLU A 18 20.57 7.96 10.56
C GLU A 18 19.12 8.11 11.04
N ALA A 19 18.63 9.34 11.17
CA ALA A 19 17.26 9.59 11.60
C ALA A 19 16.25 9.15 10.55
N PHE A 20 16.55 9.35 9.26
CA PHE A 20 15.74 8.78 8.19
C PHE A 20 15.89 7.26 8.12
N GLY A 21 17.08 6.72 8.36
CA GLY A 21 17.31 5.27 8.41
C GLY A 21 16.35 4.59 9.38
N LEU A 22 16.12 5.18 10.56
CA LEU A 22 15.13 4.68 11.53
C LEU A 22 13.68 4.77 11.02
N LEU A 23 13.32 5.83 10.28
CA LEU A 23 12.02 5.92 9.62
C LEU A 23 11.88 4.85 8.53
N TYR A 24 12.93 4.64 7.75
CA TYR A 24 13.00 3.63 6.70
C TYR A 24 12.81 2.23 7.27
N ASP A 25 13.59 1.83 8.27
CA ASP A 25 13.50 0.50 8.90
C ASP A 25 12.11 0.21 9.46
N HIS A 26 11.47 1.24 10.05
CA HIS A 26 10.12 1.10 10.58
C HIS A 26 9.06 0.91 9.49
N TYR A 27 9.14 1.70 8.42
CA TYR A 27 8.10 1.76 7.40
C TYR A 27 8.33 0.82 6.22
N LEU A 28 9.55 0.37 5.96
CA LEU A 28 9.89 -0.50 4.84
C LEU A 28 8.97 -1.73 4.74
N PRO A 29 8.83 -2.58 5.78
CA PRO A 29 8.00 -3.77 5.67
C PRO A 29 6.52 -3.43 5.44
N LYS A 30 6.07 -2.27 5.91
CA LYS A 30 4.69 -1.78 5.78
C LYS A 30 4.37 -1.29 4.37
N ILE A 31 5.25 -0.48 3.81
CA ILE A 31 5.12 0.03 2.44
C ILE A 31 5.30 -1.10 1.44
N TYR A 32 6.29 -1.97 1.65
CA TYR A 32 6.53 -3.13 0.79
C TYR A 32 5.30 -4.05 0.72
N ARG A 33 4.71 -4.43 1.86
CA ARG A 33 3.47 -5.25 1.86
C ARG A 33 2.32 -4.55 1.15
N PHE A 34 2.14 -3.25 1.40
CA PHE A 34 1.10 -2.47 0.74
C PHE A 34 1.24 -2.50 -0.79
N VAL A 35 2.45 -2.31 -1.30
CA VAL A 35 2.72 -2.36 -2.75
C VAL A 35 2.61 -3.78 -3.30
N LEU A 36 3.18 -4.78 -2.62
CA LEU A 36 3.17 -6.19 -3.03
C LEU A 36 1.75 -6.74 -3.19
N LEU A 37 0.82 -6.33 -2.33
CA LEU A 37 -0.59 -6.73 -2.46
C LEU A 37 -1.26 -6.15 -3.70
N LYS A 38 -0.72 -5.08 -4.28
CA LYS A 38 -1.25 -4.42 -5.46
C LYS A 38 -0.60 -4.96 -6.75
N VAL A 39 0.71 -5.17 -6.77
CA VAL A 39 1.47 -5.51 -8.00
C VAL A 39 1.73 -7.00 -8.21
N SER A 40 1.93 -7.41 -9.46
CA SER A 40 2.01 -8.81 -9.86
C SER A 40 3.29 -9.53 -9.44
N HIS A 41 4.42 -8.82 -9.41
CA HIS A 41 5.74 -9.41 -9.23
C HIS A 41 6.46 -8.78 -8.03
N ARG A 42 7.31 -9.58 -7.40
CA ARG A 42 8.13 -9.14 -6.27
C ARG A 42 9.10 -8.04 -6.67
N GLU A 43 9.74 -8.17 -7.83
CA GLU A 43 10.71 -7.18 -8.35
C GLU A 43 10.06 -5.80 -8.47
N GLU A 44 8.85 -5.73 -9.02
CA GLU A 44 8.05 -4.49 -9.09
C GLU A 44 7.71 -3.95 -7.70
N ALA A 45 7.37 -4.82 -6.76
CA ALA A 45 7.06 -4.39 -5.41
C ALA A 45 8.29 -3.79 -4.71
N GLU A 46 9.47 -4.40 -4.89
CA GLU A 46 10.74 -3.91 -4.35
C GLU A 46 11.10 -2.56 -4.98
N ASP A 47 11.05 -2.45 -6.31
CA ASP A 47 11.41 -1.23 -7.02
C ASP A 47 10.48 -0.05 -6.66
N LEU A 48 9.17 -0.23 -6.74
CA LEU A 48 8.20 0.82 -6.39
C LEU A 48 8.30 1.23 -4.91
N THR A 49 8.66 0.30 -4.03
CA THR A 49 8.92 0.61 -2.62
C THR A 49 10.16 1.48 -2.48
N HIS A 50 11.26 1.14 -3.14
CA HIS A 50 12.47 1.97 -3.14
C HIS A 50 12.21 3.36 -3.71
N GLN A 51 11.49 3.46 -4.83
CA GLN A 51 11.09 4.74 -5.41
C GLN A 51 10.26 5.58 -4.42
N ALA A 52 9.38 4.96 -3.64
CA ALA A 52 8.60 5.66 -2.61
C ALA A 52 9.47 6.25 -1.50
N PHE A 53 10.47 5.49 -1.01
CA PHE A 53 11.40 6.00 -0.01
C PHE A 53 12.36 7.04 -0.58
N LEU A 54 12.84 6.88 -1.81
CA LEU A 54 13.67 7.89 -2.47
C LEU A 54 12.90 9.20 -2.61
N LYS A 55 11.67 9.14 -3.10
CA LYS A 55 10.81 10.33 -3.22
C LYS A 55 10.48 10.93 -1.86
N ALA A 56 10.30 10.12 -0.83
CA ALA A 56 10.11 10.60 0.53
C ALA A 56 11.37 11.29 1.09
N TRP A 57 12.56 10.75 0.83
CA TRP A 57 13.84 11.37 1.18
C TRP A 57 13.99 12.74 0.50
N GLU A 58 13.83 12.79 -0.83
CA GLU A 58 13.97 14.02 -1.63
C GLU A 58 12.98 15.13 -1.23
N ASN A 59 11.81 14.75 -0.70
CA ASN A 59 10.74 15.68 -0.37
C ASN A 59 10.49 15.81 1.14
N ILE A 60 11.39 15.30 1.99
CA ILE A 60 11.18 15.29 3.44
C ILE A 60 11.05 16.71 4.01
N ASP A 61 11.72 17.69 3.40
CA ASP A 61 11.61 19.11 3.77
C ASP A 61 10.20 19.67 3.59
N GLN A 62 9.45 19.14 2.62
CA GLN A 62 8.08 19.57 2.34
C GLN A 62 7.06 18.97 3.30
N TYR A 63 7.38 17.84 3.94
CA TYR A 63 6.49 17.23 4.92
C TYR A 63 6.32 18.14 6.14
N ASN A 64 5.07 18.41 6.53
CA ASN A 64 4.76 19.20 7.69
C ASN A 64 3.67 18.50 8.50
N PHE A 65 3.89 18.32 9.80
CA PHE A 65 2.90 17.74 10.68
C PHE A 65 1.73 18.71 10.89
N LYS A 66 0.75 18.66 9.99
CA LYS A 66 -0.51 19.44 10.07
C LYS A 66 -1.68 18.52 10.42
N GLY A 67 -1.45 17.59 11.33
CA GLY A 67 -2.39 16.53 11.69
C GLY A 67 -2.25 15.23 10.88
N TYR A 68 -1.43 15.22 9.82
CA TYR A 68 -1.08 14.05 9.01
C TYR A 68 0.20 13.43 9.54
N SER A 69 0.20 12.14 9.87
CA SER A 69 1.42 11.43 10.30
C SER A 69 2.41 11.25 9.15
N PHE A 70 3.67 10.94 9.47
CA PHE A 70 4.67 10.67 8.44
C PHE A 70 4.30 9.40 7.69
N GLY A 71 3.80 8.38 8.40
CA GLY A 71 3.23 7.18 7.80
C GLY A 71 2.14 7.50 6.79
N SER A 72 1.13 8.28 7.14
CA SER A 72 0.07 8.72 6.21
C SER A 72 0.64 9.43 4.97
N TRP A 73 1.65 10.29 5.16
CA TRP A 73 2.30 10.97 4.04
C TRP A 73 3.07 9.99 3.13
N LEU A 74 3.79 9.04 3.72
CA LEU A 74 4.54 8.02 2.98
C LEU A 74 3.63 7.05 2.21
N TYR A 75 2.53 6.60 2.82
CA TYR A 75 1.50 5.80 2.10
C TYR A 75 0.92 6.56 0.91
N ARG A 76 0.75 7.89 1.04
CA ARG A 76 0.28 8.71 -0.07
C ARG A 76 1.30 8.74 -1.22
N ILE A 77 2.60 8.83 -0.91
CA ILE A 77 3.67 8.74 -1.90
C ILE A 77 3.63 7.37 -2.59
N ALA A 78 3.64 6.28 -1.80
CA ALA A 78 3.60 4.92 -2.32
C ALA A 78 2.39 4.66 -3.21
N LYS A 79 1.18 5.05 -2.77
CA LYS A 79 -0.06 4.97 -3.55
C LYS A 79 0.08 5.70 -4.89
N ASN A 80 0.62 6.91 -4.90
CA ASN A 80 0.75 7.69 -6.13
C ASN A 80 1.74 7.03 -7.10
N ILE A 81 2.88 6.54 -6.61
CA ILE A 81 3.86 5.79 -7.41
C ILE A 81 3.23 4.53 -8.02
N THR A 82 2.48 3.75 -7.23
CA THR A 82 1.78 2.57 -7.75
C THR A 82 0.74 2.93 -8.82
N VAL A 83 0.01 4.04 -8.65
CA VAL A 83 -0.94 4.53 -9.68
C VAL A 83 -0.21 4.94 -10.95
N ASP A 84 0.92 5.66 -10.83
CA ASP A 84 1.69 6.11 -11.98
C ASP A 84 2.32 4.93 -12.75
N TYR A 85 2.77 3.88 -12.05
CA TYR A 85 3.19 2.60 -12.63
C TYR A 85 2.09 1.93 -13.48
N TYR A 86 0.86 1.84 -12.97
CA TYR A 86 -0.24 1.29 -13.78
C TYR A 86 -0.62 2.18 -14.97
N ARG A 87 -0.41 3.50 -14.87
CA ARG A 87 -0.63 4.42 -15.99
C ARG A 87 0.42 4.26 -17.08
N SER A 88 1.70 4.07 -16.72
CA SER A 88 2.76 3.82 -17.71
C SER A 88 2.54 2.48 -18.40
N LEU A 89 2.23 1.42 -17.66
CA LEU A 89 1.90 0.11 -18.24
C LEU A 89 0.76 0.18 -19.26
N ARG A 90 -0.35 0.89 -18.95
CA ARG A 90 -1.45 1.04 -19.92
C ARG A 90 -1.08 1.82 -21.18
N THR A 91 -0.05 2.66 -21.09
CA THR A 91 0.45 3.44 -22.22
C THR A 91 1.39 2.61 -23.09
N GLU A 92 2.13 1.66 -22.49
CA GLU A 92 3.07 0.76 -23.16
C GLU A 92 2.39 -0.51 -23.71
N VAL A 93 1.36 -1.01 -23.03
CA VAL A 93 0.64 -2.23 -23.38
C VAL A 93 -0.50 -1.91 -24.36
N SER A 94 -0.14 -1.61 -25.60
CA SER A 94 -1.00 -1.77 -26.78
C SER A 94 -0.91 -3.18 -27.40
N THR A 95 -0.26 -4.13 -26.71
CA THR A 95 -0.07 -5.50 -27.20
C THR A 95 -0.13 -6.45 -26.02
N GLU A 96 -0.88 -7.53 -26.20
CA GLU A 96 -1.23 -8.60 -25.26
C GLU A 96 -0.06 -9.11 -24.42
N GLU A 97 -0.29 -9.28 -23.10
CA GLU A 97 0.08 -10.42 -22.25
C GLU A 97 -0.03 -10.02 -20.76
N ILE A 98 -1.12 -10.42 -20.09
CA ILE A 98 -1.19 -10.38 -18.63
C ILE A 98 -0.66 -11.72 -18.14
N SER A 99 0.62 -11.74 -17.77
CA SER A 99 1.32 -12.90 -17.22
C SER A 99 0.67 -13.42 -15.93
N GLU A 100 0.74 -14.74 -15.76
CA GLU A 100 0.26 -15.48 -14.60
C GLU A 100 0.87 -14.98 -13.29
N LEU A 101 0.02 -14.94 -12.27
CA LEU A 101 0.23 -14.23 -11.01
C LEU A 101 0.75 -15.20 -9.95
N SER A 102 2.02 -15.09 -9.55
CA SER A 102 2.57 -15.88 -8.42
C SER A 102 2.81 -15.00 -7.19
N VAL A 103 2.11 -15.30 -6.09
CA VAL A 103 2.36 -14.67 -4.78
C VAL A 103 3.34 -15.58 -4.02
N GLU A 104 4.63 -15.49 -4.31
CA GLU A 104 5.61 -16.45 -3.78
C GLU A 104 6.04 -16.21 -2.31
N SER A 105 5.58 -15.16 -1.62
CA SER A 105 6.36 -14.59 -0.50
C SER A 105 5.77 -14.70 0.91
N PHE A 106 4.77 -15.53 1.17
CA PHE A 106 4.30 -15.75 2.55
C PHE A 106 4.66 -17.15 3.04
N PRO A 107 5.27 -17.30 4.22
CA PRO A 107 5.48 -18.61 4.83
C PRO A 107 4.13 -19.14 5.33
N PHE A 108 3.41 -19.84 4.45
CA PHE A 108 2.15 -20.48 4.80
C PHE A 108 2.40 -21.77 5.59
N GLY A 109 1.59 -22.01 6.62
CA GLY A 109 1.65 -23.22 7.42
C GLY A 109 1.09 -24.46 6.70
N SER A 110 0.30 -24.26 5.64
CA SER A 110 -0.25 -25.32 4.79
C SER A 110 -0.51 -24.84 3.36
N LEU A 111 -0.69 -25.79 2.43
CA LEU A 111 -1.10 -25.50 1.05
C LEU A 111 -2.48 -24.82 0.99
N ASP A 112 -3.41 -25.23 1.85
CA ASP A 112 -4.76 -24.63 1.91
C ASP A 112 -4.69 -23.14 2.29
N GLN A 113 -3.84 -22.77 3.27
CA GLN A 113 -3.63 -21.37 3.65
C GLN A 113 -3.03 -20.55 2.51
N LYS A 114 -2.14 -21.16 1.70
CA LYS A 114 -1.57 -20.52 0.51
C LYS A 114 -2.66 -20.23 -0.52
N ILE A 115 -3.51 -21.22 -0.82
CA ILE A 115 -4.60 -21.09 -1.80
C ILE A 115 -5.62 -20.04 -1.34
N GLU A 116 -6.02 -20.05 -0.07
CA GLU A 116 -6.94 -19.06 0.50
C GLU A 116 -6.38 -17.64 0.39
N TRP A 117 -5.09 -17.48 0.72
CA TRP A 117 -4.42 -16.19 0.62
C TRP A 117 -4.29 -15.70 -0.82
N GLU A 118 -3.87 -16.57 -1.74
CA GLU A 118 -3.80 -16.24 -3.17
C GLU A 118 -5.18 -15.81 -3.69
N GLY A 119 -6.23 -16.56 -3.34
CA GLY A 119 -7.62 -16.20 -3.66
C GLY A 119 -8.03 -14.84 -3.10
N LEU A 120 -7.65 -14.53 -1.85
CA LEU A 120 -7.91 -13.24 -1.23
C LEU A 120 -7.19 -12.09 -1.97
N VAL A 121 -5.90 -12.25 -2.26
CA VAL A 121 -5.09 -11.25 -2.98
C VAL A 121 -5.66 -11.01 -4.37
N GLN A 122 -6.03 -12.06 -5.09
CA GLN A 122 -6.71 -11.95 -6.38
C GLN A 122 -8.04 -11.23 -6.27
N GLY A 123 -8.82 -11.56 -5.23
CA GLY A 123 -10.11 -10.92 -4.97
C GLY A 123 -9.96 -9.42 -4.71
N ILE A 124 -8.95 -9.02 -3.93
CA ILE A 124 -8.62 -7.61 -3.67
C ILE A 124 -8.26 -6.91 -4.99
N ARG A 125 -7.40 -7.50 -5.83
CA ARG A 125 -6.95 -6.88 -7.09
C ARG A 125 -8.07 -6.65 -8.10
N GLN A 126 -9.20 -7.35 -7.99
CA GLN A 126 -10.39 -7.13 -8.83
C GLN A 126 -11.25 -5.93 -8.38
N LEU A 127 -11.00 -5.37 -7.19
CA LEU A 127 -11.73 -4.22 -6.68
C LEU A 127 -11.27 -2.92 -7.35
N LYS A 128 -12.05 -1.85 -7.17
CA LYS A 128 -11.61 -0.50 -7.57
C LYS A 128 -10.38 -0.07 -6.76
N GLU A 129 -9.46 0.67 -7.35
CA GLU A 129 -8.20 1.09 -6.71
C GLU A 129 -8.40 1.68 -5.30
N VAL A 130 -9.37 2.59 -5.14
CA VAL A 130 -9.66 3.21 -3.83
C VAL A 130 -10.20 2.21 -2.80
N GLU A 131 -10.90 1.17 -3.24
CA GLU A 131 -11.39 0.09 -2.38
C GLU A 131 -10.24 -0.81 -1.94
N GLN A 132 -9.32 -1.14 -2.86
CA GLN A 132 -8.07 -1.86 -2.55
C GLN A 132 -7.25 -1.12 -1.51
N ASP A 133 -6.98 0.17 -1.75
CA ASP A 133 -6.19 1.04 -0.88
C ASP A 133 -6.76 1.04 0.55
N VAL A 134 -8.06 1.23 0.69
CA VAL A 134 -8.74 1.25 1.98
C VAL A 134 -8.68 -0.11 2.68
N LEU A 135 -8.87 -1.22 1.97
CA LEU A 135 -8.80 -2.55 2.58
C LEU A 135 -7.39 -2.87 3.08
N ILE A 136 -6.38 -2.69 2.23
CA ILE A 136 -5.00 -3.03 2.56
C ILE A 136 -4.54 -2.16 3.74
N MET A 137 -4.73 -0.83 3.66
CA MET A 137 -4.35 0.05 4.76
C MET A 137 -5.08 -0.28 6.06
N ARG A 138 -6.37 -0.64 6.00
CA ARG A 138 -7.17 -0.88 7.21
C ARG A 138 -6.86 -2.21 7.87
N PHE A 139 -6.74 -3.28 7.10
CA PHE A 139 -6.74 -4.66 7.61
C PHE A 139 -5.37 -5.33 7.56
N VAL A 140 -4.44 -4.85 6.73
CA VAL A 140 -3.07 -5.38 6.66
C VAL A 140 -2.10 -4.48 7.41
N GLU A 141 -2.29 -3.17 7.31
CA GLU A 141 -1.37 -2.19 7.87
C GLU A 141 -1.88 -1.51 9.15
N ASP A 142 -3.11 -1.84 9.57
CA ASP A 142 -3.79 -1.37 10.78
C ASP A 142 -3.98 0.16 10.90
N LEU A 143 -4.02 0.88 9.78
CA LEU A 143 -4.29 2.32 9.79
C LEU A 143 -5.72 2.59 10.25
N SER A 144 -5.88 3.62 11.07
CA SER A 144 -7.19 4.13 11.47
C SER A 144 -7.94 4.74 10.27
N PRO A 145 -9.28 4.80 10.30
CA PRO A 145 -10.05 5.49 9.26
C PRO A 145 -9.63 6.94 9.05
N LYS A 146 -9.11 7.60 10.09
CA LYS A 146 -8.58 8.96 10.02
C LYS A 146 -7.27 9.02 9.22
N GLU A 147 -6.31 8.16 9.52
CA GLU A 147 -5.05 8.07 8.77
C GLU A 147 -5.29 7.68 7.30
N ILE A 148 -6.25 6.79 7.04
CA ILE A 148 -6.62 6.44 5.66
C ILE A 148 -7.22 7.65 4.94
N ALA A 149 -8.07 8.43 5.62
CA ALA A 149 -8.69 9.63 5.07
C ALA A 149 -7.63 10.67 4.67
N GLU A 150 -6.58 10.77 5.50
CA GLU A 150 -5.40 11.59 5.29
C GLU A 150 -4.61 11.16 4.03
N VAL A 151 -4.41 9.85 3.84
CA VAL A 151 -3.73 9.28 2.67
C VAL A 151 -4.51 9.56 1.38
N ILE A 152 -5.81 9.26 1.36
CA ILE A 152 -6.63 9.30 0.13
C ILE A 152 -7.28 10.66 -0.13
N GLY A 153 -7.09 11.65 0.76
CA GLY A 153 -7.65 13.00 0.63
C GLY A 153 -9.18 13.03 0.70
N LYS A 154 -9.78 12.27 1.63
CA LYS A 154 -11.24 12.22 1.85
C LYS A 154 -11.58 12.49 3.32
N SER A 155 -12.86 12.51 3.66
CA SER A 155 -13.29 12.56 5.06
C SER A 155 -13.27 11.16 5.69
N GLU A 156 -13.11 11.08 7.01
CA GLU A 156 -13.18 9.82 7.76
C GLU A 156 -14.52 9.08 7.51
N GLY A 157 -15.63 9.82 7.44
CA GLY A 157 -16.94 9.25 7.10
C GLY A 157 -16.96 8.62 5.70
N ALA A 158 -16.34 9.26 4.70
CA ALA A 158 -16.22 8.70 3.36
C ALA A 158 -15.36 7.42 3.36
N VAL A 159 -14.29 7.36 4.15
CA VAL A 159 -13.48 6.15 4.30
C VAL A 159 -14.30 4.99 4.85
N LYS A 160 -15.09 5.22 5.91
CA LYS A 160 -15.94 4.16 6.49
C LYS A 160 -16.95 3.61 5.48
N VAL A 161 -17.52 4.49 4.64
CA VAL A 161 -18.41 4.09 3.56
C VAL A 161 -17.67 3.28 2.48
N ILE A 162 -16.48 3.70 2.06
CA ILE A 162 -15.66 2.97 1.09
C ILE A 162 -15.27 1.61 1.65
N GLN A 163 -14.83 1.54 2.91
CA GLN A 163 -14.48 0.30 3.60
C GLN A 163 -15.66 -0.69 3.60
N HIS A 164 -16.86 -0.23 3.98
CA HIS A 164 -18.05 -1.08 3.96
C HIS A 164 -18.36 -1.60 2.55
N ARG A 165 -18.24 -0.77 1.51
CA ARG A 165 -18.44 -1.20 0.11
C ARG A 165 -17.37 -2.20 -0.33
N ALA A 166 -16.11 -1.93 -0.01
CA ALA A 166 -14.97 -2.75 -0.38
C ALA A 166 -15.09 -4.17 0.20
N VAL A 167 -15.46 -4.30 1.48
CA VAL A 167 -15.71 -5.61 2.12
C VAL A 167 -16.84 -6.37 1.41
N ASN A 168 -17.95 -5.69 1.10
CA ASN A 168 -19.08 -6.33 0.42
C ASN A 168 -18.73 -6.74 -1.02
N ASN A 169 -17.94 -5.94 -1.73
CA ASN A 169 -17.50 -6.27 -3.08
C ASN A 169 -16.50 -7.43 -3.06
N LEU A 170 -15.57 -7.44 -2.10
CA LEU A 170 -14.61 -8.52 -1.92
C LEU A 170 -15.33 -9.85 -1.67
N LYS A 171 -16.34 -9.85 -0.79
CA LYS A 171 -17.17 -11.03 -0.52
C LYS A 171 -17.80 -11.58 -1.81
N LYS A 172 -18.40 -10.72 -2.64
CA LYS A 172 -18.99 -11.11 -3.92
C LYS A 172 -17.98 -11.67 -4.91
N VAL A 173 -16.75 -11.13 -4.92
CA VAL A 173 -15.68 -11.64 -5.79
C VAL A 173 -15.26 -13.04 -5.34
N ILE A 174 -15.03 -13.23 -4.03
CA ILE A 174 -14.63 -14.53 -3.47
C ILE A 174 -15.72 -15.59 -3.67
N GLU A 175 -16.99 -15.27 -3.45
CA GLU A 175 -18.12 -16.19 -3.68
C GLU A 175 -18.17 -16.68 -5.14
N LYS A 176 -17.98 -15.76 -6.11
CA LYS A 176 -17.95 -16.13 -7.54
C LYS A 176 -16.75 -16.99 -7.94
N THR A 177 -15.63 -16.85 -7.25
CA THR A 177 -14.42 -17.63 -7.52
C THR A 177 -14.51 -19.02 -6.88
N GLY A 178 -15.19 -19.18 -5.74
CA GLY A 178 -15.39 -20.47 -5.06
C GLY A 178 -16.50 -21.35 -5.64
N GLU A 179 -17.34 -20.83 -6.54
CA GLU A 179 -18.38 -21.58 -7.26
C GLU A 179 -17.86 -22.27 -8.55
N LYS A 180 -16.56 -22.16 -8.87
CA LYS A 180 -15.92 -22.80 -10.02
C LYS A 180 -15.00 -23.94 -9.58
#